data_AF-A0AAP3EMQ7-F1
#
_entry.id   AF-A0AAP3EMQ7-F1
#
_cell.length_a   1.000
_cell.length_b   1.000
_cell.length_c   1.000
_cell.angle_alpha   90.00
_cell.angle_beta   90.00
_cell.angle_gamma   90.00
#
_symmetry.space_group_name_H-M   'P 1'
#
loop_
_entity.id
_entity.type
_entity.pdbx_description
1 polymer ?
#
loop_
_entity_poly.entity_id
_entity_poly.type
_entity_poly.pdbx_seq_one_letter_code
_entity_poly.pdbx_strand_id
1 'polypeptide(L)'
;ISSDSILNGATKLVSGTTTLKLSENTIWNMKDDSVVTHLTNSDSIINLSYDDGQTFTQGKTLTVKGNYVGNNGQLNIRTVLGDDKSATDRLI
;
A
#
# COMPACT_ATOMS: atom_id res chain seq x y z
N ILE A 1 11.78 1.57 -7.47
CA ILE A 1 11.93 2.90 -6.85
C ILE A 1 13.40 3.01 -6.41
N SER A 2 14.01 4.21 -6.37
CA SER A 2 15.35 4.39 -5.79
C SER A 2 15.32 4.23 -4.27
N SER A 3 16.46 3.98 -3.64
CA SER A 3 16.61 3.96 -2.16
C SER A 3 16.17 5.28 -1.53
N ASP A 4 15.80 5.25 -0.25
CA ASP A 4 15.49 6.42 0.59
C ASP A 4 14.46 7.38 -0.04
N SER A 5 13.61 6.85 -0.91
CA SER A 5 12.69 7.63 -1.73
C SER A 5 11.26 7.52 -1.23
N ILE A 6 10.48 8.57 -1.49
CA ILE A 6 9.06 8.62 -1.16
C ILE A 6 8.25 8.58 -2.46
N LEU A 7 7.44 7.53 -2.62
CA LEU A 7 6.39 7.47 -3.65
C LEU A 7 5.09 7.99 -3.06
N ASN A 8 4.59 9.11 -3.59
CA ASN A 8 3.25 9.60 -3.31
C ASN A 8 2.37 9.34 -4.52
N GLY A 9 1.53 8.32 -4.47
CA GLY A 9 0.73 7.95 -5.64
C GLY A 9 0.00 6.62 -5.51
N ALA A 10 -0.65 6.21 -6.59
CA ALA A 10 -1.36 4.95 -6.70
C ALA A 10 -0.96 4.23 -7.99
N THR A 11 -1.11 2.92 -8.01
CA THR A 11 -0.87 2.11 -9.22
C THR A 11 -2.19 1.59 -9.79
N LYS A 12 -2.38 1.69 -11.11
CA LYS A 12 -3.53 1.10 -11.80
C LYS A 12 -3.01 0.12 -12.84
N LEU A 13 -3.61 -1.08 -12.87
CA LEU A 13 -3.24 -2.13 -13.82
C LEU A 13 -4.44 -2.52 -14.67
N VAL A 14 -4.45 -2.09 -15.93
CA VAL A 14 -5.49 -2.46 -16.92
C VAL A 14 -5.12 -3.79 -17.59
N SER A 15 -3.86 -3.95 -18.00
CA SER A 15 -3.33 -5.17 -18.61
C SER A 15 -1.82 -5.30 -18.35
N GLY A 16 -1.28 -6.50 -18.52
CA GLY A 16 0.15 -6.78 -18.34
C GLY A 16 0.55 -7.06 -16.89
N THR A 17 1.85 -6.88 -16.62
CA THR A 17 2.48 -7.20 -15.34
C THR A 17 3.13 -5.97 -14.74
N THR A 18 2.83 -5.69 -13.47
CA THR A 18 3.55 -4.68 -12.68
C THR A 18 4.30 -5.34 -11.54
N THR A 19 5.62 -5.21 -11.57
CA THR A 19 6.50 -5.60 -10.46
C THR A 19 6.94 -4.35 -9.73
N LEU A 20 6.50 -4.20 -8.48
CA LEU A 20 6.93 -3.12 -7.60
C LEU A 20 7.85 -3.68 -6.51
N LYS A 21 9.08 -3.15 -6.46
CA LYS A 21 10.03 -3.43 -5.39
C LYS A 21 10.28 -2.17 -4.59
N LEU A 22 10.00 -2.25 -3.30
CA LEU A 22 10.32 -1.25 -2.29
C LEU A 22 11.42 -1.85 -1.41
N SER A 23 12.51 -1.10 -1.28
CA SER A 23 13.73 -1.48 -0.57
C SER A 23 14.32 -0.27 0.15
N GLU A 24 15.27 -0.48 1.07
CA GLU A 24 16.22 0.56 1.50
C GLU A 24 15.53 1.87 1.94
N ASN A 25 14.74 1.80 3.02
CA ASN A 25 14.03 2.92 3.64
C ASN A 25 13.03 3.65 2.73
N THR A 26 12.58 3.01 1.66
CA THR A 26 11.56 3.61 0.81
C THR A 26 10.20 3.67 1.50
N ILE A 27 9.45 4.74 1.20
CA ILE A 27 8.10 4.96 1.71
C ILE A 27 7.15 5.05 0.52
N TRP A 28 6.09 4.25 0.55
CA TRP A 28 4.97 4.42 -0.36
C TRP A 28 3.75 4.93 0.40
N ASN A 29 3.36 6.18 0.11
CA ASN A 29 2.11 6.77 0.54
C ASN A 29 1.06 6.58 -0.55
N MET A 30 0.17 5.60 -0.36
CA MET A 30 -0.91 5.33 -1.30
C MET A 30 -1.93 6.48 -1.31
N LYS A 31 -2.26 6.98 -2.51
CA LYS A 31 -3.25 8.05 -2.69
C LYS A 31 -4.64 7.56 -3.11
N ASP A 32 -4.71 6.39 -3.72
CA ASP A 32 -5.93 5.74 -4.20
C ASP A 32 -5.76 4.21 -4.08
N ASP A 33 -6.85 3.46 -4.27
CA ASP A 33 -6.79 2.01 -4.42
C ASP A 33 -5.72 1.65 -5.45
N SER A 34 -4.91 0.65 -5.13
CA SER A 34 -3.73 0.31 -5.91
C SER A 34 -3.71 -1.15 -6.28
N VAL A 35 -3.29 -1.44 -7.51
CA VAL A 35 -3.18 -2.80 -8.04
C VAL A 35 -1.78 -3.02 -8.56
N VAL A 36 -1.15 -4.12 -8.15
CA VAL A 36 0.16 -4.60 -8.64
C VAL A 36 0.11 -6.11 -8.88
N THR A 37 1.04 -6.63 -9.69
CA THR A 37 1.13 -8.09 -9.91
C THR A 37 2.06 -8.74 -8.91
N HIS A 38 3.25 -8.17 -8.72
CA HIS A 38 4.25 -8.64 -7.77
C HIS A 38 4.71 -7.48 -6.90
N LEU A 39 4.68 -7.67 -5.58
CA LEU A 39 5.08 -6.66 -4.62
C LEU A 39 6.14 -7.22 -3.69
N THR A 40 7.30 -6.57 -3.65
CA THR A 40 8.30 -6.78 -2.60
C THR A 40 8.31 -5.56 -1.68
N ASN A 41 8.08 -5.80 -0.39
CA ASN A 41 8.17 -4.84 0.70
C ASN A 41 9.36 -5.24 1.59
N SER A 42 10.57 -4.76 1.27
CA SER A 42 11.79 -5.07 2.01
C SER A 42 12.33 -3.83 2.68
N ASP A 43 12.56 -3.84 3.99
CA ASP A 43 13.16 -2.69 4.70
C ASP A 43 12.53 -1.34 4.30
N SER A 44 11.20 -1.35 4.09
CA SER A 44 10.42 -0.26 3.52
C SER A 44 9.07 -0.13 4.22
N ILE A 45 8.39 1.00 4.01
CA ILE A 45 7.09 1.29 4.63
C ILE A 45 6.05 1.51 3.53
N ILE A 46 4.90 0.83 3.65
CA ILE A 46 3.71 1.11 2.84
C ILE A 46 2.63 1.66 3.76
N ASN A 47 2.18 2.88 3.49
CA ASN A 47 1.04 3.53 4.13
C ASN A 47 -0.17 3.40 3.20
N LEU A 48 -1.09 2.47 3.49
CA LEU A 48 -2.27 2.23 2.63
C LEU A 48 -3.20 3.43 2.64
N SER A 49 -3.54 3.92 3.83
CA SER A 49 -4.12 5.23 4.00
C SER A 49 -3.15 6.09 4.80
N TYR A 50 -2.30 6.84 4.11
CA TYR A 50 -1.44 7.86 4.73
C TYR A 50 -2.30 8.97 5.37
N ASP A 51 -1.92 9.44 6.57
CA ASP A 51 -2.58 10.57 7.22
C ASP A 51 -2.18 11.88 6.53
N ASP A 52 -3.03 12.34 5.61
CA ASP A 52 -2.90 13.63 4.95
C ASP A 52 -3.83 14.70 5.57
N GLY A 53 -4.26 14.49 6.82
CA GLY A 53 -5.16 15.40 7.53
C GLY A 53 -6.64 15.20 7.18
N GLN A 54 -6.97 14.20 6.37
CA GLN A 54 -8.35 13.85 6.03
C GLN A 54 -8.95 12.85 7.02
N THR A 55 -10.22 13.07 7.39
CA THR A 55 -11.00 12.13 8.19
C THR A 55 -11.07 10.77 7.49
N PHE A 56 -10.75 9.71 8.22
CA PHE A 56 -10.78 8.35 7.71
C PHE A 56 -12.21 7.81 7.64
N THR A 57 -12.87 8.00 6.50
CA THR A 57 -14.27 7.58 6.26
C THR A 57 -14.38 6.32 5.40
N GLN A 58 -13.32 5.95 4.68
CA GLN A 58 -13.25 4.76 3.84
C GLN A 58 -11.80 4.23 3.82
N GLY A 59 -11.65 2.90 3.90
CA GLY A 59 -10.36 2.24 3.75
C GLY A 59 -9.98 2.03 2.29
N LYS A 60 -8.68 2.08 1.99
CA LYS A 60 -8.13 1.76 0.67
C LYS A 60 -7.75 0.29 0.56
N THR A 61 -7.79 -0.22 -0.67
CA THR A 61 -7.35 -1.57 -1.00
C THR A 61 -6.05 -1.55 -1.79
N LEU A 62 -5.06 -2.28 -1.31
CA LEU A 62 -3.90 -2.70 -2.08
C LEU A 62 -4.14 -4.13 -2.56
N THR A 63 -4.32 -4.31 -3.86
CA THR A 63 -4.51 -5.63 -4.48
C THR A 63 -3.21 -6.10 -5.10
N VAL A 64 -2.71 -7.26 -4.65
CA VAL A 64 -1.55 -7.95 -5.21
C VAL A 64 -2.05 -9.18 -5.96
N LYS A 65 -2.10 -9.11 -7.29
CA LYS A 65 -2.65 -10.22 -8.11
C LYS A 65 -1.83 -11.51 -8.05
N GLY A 66 -0.56 -11.41 -7.68
CA GLY A 66 0.36 -12.52 -7.51
C GLY A 66 0.98 -12.49 -6.12
N ASN A 67 2.31 -12.60 -6.05
CA ASN A 67 3.00 -12.71 -4.78
C ASN A 67 3.23 -11.35 -4.11
N TYR A 68 2.84 -11.28 -2.83
CA TYR A 68 3.35 -10.30 -1.87
C TYR A 68 4.51 -10.95 -1.09
N VAL A 69 5.68 -10.31 -1.12
CA VAL A 69 6.88 -10.74 -0.37
C VAL A 69 7.25 -9.64 0.61
N GLY A 70 7.03 -9.88 1.90
CA GLY A 70 7.51 -9.04 2.98
C GLY A 70 8.86 -9.52 3.52
N ASN A 71 9.84 -8.62 3.65
CA ASN A 71 11.14 -8.91 4.27
C ASN A 71 11.56 -7.73 5.15
N ASN A 72 11.21 -7.77 6.44
CA ASN A 72 11.42 -6.62 7.34
C ASN A 72 10.73 -5.32 6.85
N GLY A 73 9.70 -5.45 6.01
CA GLY A 73 8.88 -4.33 5.55
C GLY A 73 7.69 -4.09 6.46
N GLN A 74 7.28 -2.83 6.60
CA GLN A 74 6.15 -2.39 7.42
C GLN A 74 4.93 -2.09 6.53
N LEU A 75 3.76 -2.51 7.00
CA LEU A 75 2.46 -2.12 6.45
C LEU A 75 1.72 -1.31 7.51
N ASN A 76 1.36 -0.08 7.17
CA ASN A 76 0.51 0.77 7.99
C ASN A 76 -0.90 0.75 7.42
N ILE A 77 -1.82 0.23 8.24
CA ILE A 77 -3.22 -0.01 7.93
C ILE A 77 -4.04 0.87 8.89
N ARG A 78 -4.92 1.72 8.34
CA ARG A 78 -5.92 2.44 9.15
C ARG A 78 -7.20 1.61 9.25
N THR A 79 -7.79 1.62 10.44
CA THR A 79 -9.09 0.98 10.72
C THR A 79 -9.87 1.83 11.71
N VAL A 80 -11.19 1.91 11.51
CA VAL A 80 -12.14 2.33 12.53
C VAL A 80 -12.56 1.08 13.29
N LEU A 81 -12.55 1.14 14.62
CA LEU A 81 -13.04 0.04 15.46
C LEU A 81 -14.52 0.27 15.76
N GLY A 82 -15.39 -0.41 15.02
CA GLY A 82 -16.84 -0.34 15.14
C GLY A 82 -17.50 -1.67 14.78
N ASP A 83 -18.48 -1.65 13.88
CA ASP A 83 -19.12 -2.85 13.33
C ASP A 83 -18.37 -3.41 12.09
N ASP A 84 -18.90 -4.47 11.48
CA ASP A 84 -18.34 -5.10 10.29
C ASP A 84 -18.29 -4.18 9.04
N LYS A 85 -18.95 -3.02 9.08
CA LYS A 85 -18.92 -2.01 8.01
C LYS A 85 -17.88 -0.93 8.26
N SER A 86 -17.11 -1.03 9.34
CA SER A 86 -16.11 -0.02 9.70
C SER A 86 -15.07 0.13 8.59
N ALA A 87 -14.77 1.38 8.25
CA ALA A 87 -13.72 1.71 7.30
C ALA A 87 -12.41 1.04 7.75
N THR A 88 -11.83 0.23 6.87
CA THR A 88 -10.62 -0.55 7.15
C THR A 88 -9.84 -0.70 5.86
N ASP A 89 -8.56 -0.33 5.90
CA ASP A 89 -7.63 -0.60 4.81
C ASP A 89 -7.44 -2.12 4.61
N ARG A 90 -7.18 -2.54 3.39
CA ARG A 90 -7.09 -3.96 3.03
C ARG A 90 -5.89 -4.24 2.15
N LEU A 91 -5.21 -5.36 2.44
CA LEU A 91 -4.32 -6.03 1.51
C LEU A 91 -5.04 -7.29 1.01
N ILE A 92 -5.16 -7.44 -0.31
CA ILE A 92 -5.86 -8.56 -0.96
C ILE A 92 -4.91 -9.24 -1.94
#